data_AF-A0A6B1HA85-F1
#
_entry.id   AF-A0A6B1HA85-F1
#
_cell.length_a   1.000
_cell.length_b   1.000
_cell.length_c   1.000
_cell.angle_alpha   90.00
_cell.angle_beta   90.00
_cell.angle_gamma   90.00
#
_symmetry.space_group_name_H-M   'P 1'
#
loop_
_entity.id
_entity.type
_entity.pdbx_description
1 polymer ?
#
loop_
_entity_poly.entity_id
_entity_poly.type
_entity_poly.pdbx_seq_one_letter_code
_entity_poly.pdbx_strand_id
1 'polypeptide(L)'
;MQRFRIRTNWTNSVSRTHEFDLDDLADAATRDLLKWAFSDPERLRPGKTRQSLTEEAAESFARVAQALRERGHDPQAVAHFVNRLVFCMFADDVGLLPSHMFTRMLEQARREPAMFADLARDLFEVMATGGRIGFEAVDWFNGGLFDDGAALPLEKPEIETVLTASRLDWSEIDPSILGTLFERGLDPDKRAQLGAHYTDRDKIMLLVEPVVIRPWLAEWAAEKAEITAELERADAAKARATRTRRLNAAERRYRAFLNRLRGFTSLHLRVPEVLGHAFLGPARQVRPGPGQVGFTPSDARPHLPP
;
A
#
# COMPACT_ATOMS: atom_id res chain seq x y z
N MET A 1 3.09 -20.33 27.29
CA MET A 1 3.19 -19.01 27.95
C MET A 1 2.11 -18.11 27.41
N GLN A 2 1.41 -17.38 28.28
CA GLN A 2 0.48 -16.32 27.86
C GLN A 2 1.30 -15.06 27.59
N ARG A 3 1.11 -14.45 26.41
CA ARG A 3 1.83 -13.25 25.98
C ARG A 3 0.85 -12.09 25.83
N PHE A 4 1.17 -10.96 26.42
CA PHE A 4 0.43 -9.72 26.25
C PHE A 4 1.00 -8.95 25.06
N ARG A 5 0.10 -8.37 24.25
CA ARG A 5 0.47 -7.57 23.08
C ARG A 5 -0.37 -6.30 23.06
N ILE A 6 0.26 -5.14 23.22
CA ILE A 6 -0.38 -3.83 23.08
C ILE A 6 0.03 -3.26 21.71
N ARG A 7 -0.95 -2.95 20.86
CA ARG A 7 -0.72 -2.32 19.54
C ARG A 7 -1.21 -0.88 19.57
N THR A 8 -0.32 0.06 19.29
CA THR A 8 -0.64 1.50 19.27
C THR A 8 -1.14 1.89 17.87
N ASN A 9 -2.45 1.80 17.61
CA ASN A 9 -3.02 2.05 16.28
C ASN A 9 -3.75 3.40 16.22
N TRP A 10 -2.99 4.51 16.23
CA TRP A 10 -3.54 5.85 16.03
C TRP A 10 -3.51 6.23 14.55
N THR A 11 -4.53 6.95 14.09
CA THR A 11 -4.57 7.53 12.74
C THR A 11 -3.36 8.45 12.51
N ASN A 12 -2.70 8.29 11.35
CA ASN A 12 -1.53 9.06 10.92
C ASN A 12 -0.26 8.92 11.80
N SER A 13 -0.19 7.90 12.65
CA SER A 13 1.00 7.57 13.45
C SER A 13 1.57 6.21 13.08
N VAL A 14 2.85 6.00 13.31
CA VAL A 14 3.55 4.73 13.07
C VAL A 14 3.18 3.74 14.16
N SER A 15 2.53 2.63 13.81
CA SER A 15 2.13 1.63 14.79
C SER A 15 3.35 1.08 15.54
N ARG A 16 3.22 0.91 16.86
CA ARG A 16 4.19 0.23 17.72
C ARG A 16 3.50 -0.95 18.39
N THR A 17 4.23 -2.05 18.48
CA THR A 17 3.78 -3.23 19.22
C THR A 17 4.65 -3.41 20.44
N HIS A 18 4.05 -3.39 21.63
CA HIS A 18 4.69 -3.76 22.88
C HIS A 18 4.30 -5.21 23.21
N GLU A 19 5.28 -6.09 23.32
CA GLU A 19 5.09 -7.49 23.73
C GLU A 19 5.81 -7.75 25.04
N PHE A 20 5.12 -8.40 25.97
CA PHE A 20 5.65 -8.83 27.26
C PHE A 20 4.86 -10.03 27.79
N ASP A 21 5.42 -10.75 28.75
CA ASP A 21 4.77 -11.87 29.43
C ASP A 21 4.38 -11.52 30.88
N LEU A 22 3.98 -12.53 31.65
CA LEU A 22 3.61 -12.37 33.06
C LEU A 22 4.81 -12.04 33.94
N ASP A 23 6.00 -12.55 33.62
CA ASP A 23 7.20 -12.37 34.42
C ASP A 23 7.73 -10.93 34.24
N ASP A 24 7.58 -10.37 33.03
CA ASP A 24 7.88 -8.98 32.70
C ASP A 24 7.07 -7.96 33.51
N LEU A 25 5.92 -8.36 34.10
CA LEU A 25 5.14 -7.50 34.99
C LEU A 25 5.84 -7.21 36.32
N ALA A 26 6.96 -7.88 36.62
CA ALA A 26 7.83 -7.50 37.74
C ALA A 26 8.47 -6.12 37.53
N ASP A 27 8.65 -5.68 36.27
CA ASP A 27 9.14 -4.35 35.93
C ASP A 27 8.03 -3.29 36.07
N ALA A 28 8.35 -2.18 36.74
CA ALA A 28 7.48 -1.03 36.84
C ALA A 28 7.17 -0.41 35.48
N ALA A 29 8.12 -0.39 34.54
CA ALA A 29 7.93 0.14 33.20
C ALA A 29 6.88 -0.65 32.40
N THR A 30 6.91 -1.99 32.48
CA THR A 30 5.92 -2.86 31.85
C THR A 30 4.53 -2.68 32.45
N ARG A 31 4.44 -2.54 33.77
CA ARG A 31 3.17 -2.23 34.46
C ARG A 31 2.63 -0.86 34.07
N ASP A 32 3.50 0.13 33.86
CA ASP A 32 3.10 1.46 33.40
C ASP A 32 2.55 1.43 31.97
N LEU A 33 3.14 0.65 31.06
CA LEU A 33 2.58 0.43 29.72
C LEU A 33 1.16 -0.16 29.78
N LEU A 34 0.97 -1.19 30.61
CA LEU A 34 -0.33 -1.82 30.79
C LEU A 34 -1.33 -0.82 31.41
N LYS A 35 -0.91 -0.05 32.41
CA LYS A 35 -1.73 0.98 33.03
C LYS A 35 -2.15 2.04 32.01
N TRP A 36 -1.23 2.59 31.23
CA TRP A 36 -1.53 3.59 30.20
C TRP A 36 -2.50 3.05 29.15
N ALA A 37 -2.36 1.79 28.73
CA ALA A 37 -3.30 1.18 27.79
C ALA A 37 -4.77 1.20 28.26
N PHE A 38 -5.03 1.14 29.57
CA PHE A 38 -6.38 1.17 30.12
C PHE A 38 -6.82 2.54 30.63
N SER A 39 -5.91 3.37 31.15
CA SER A 39 -6.28 4.61 31.84
C SER A 39 -5.92 5.89 31.09
N ASP A 40 -4.83 5.89 30.31
CA ASP A 40 -4.34 7.08 29.61
C ASP A 40 -3.61 6.67 28.31
N PRO A 41 -4.35 6.26 27.27
CA PRO A 41 -3.75 5.69 26.06
C PRO A 41 -2.89 6.70 25.30
N GLU A 42 -3.14 8.01 25.41
CA GLU A 42 -2.38 9.04 24.70
C GLU A 42 -0.89 9.03 25.05
N ARG A 43 -0.51 8.54 26.23
CA ARG A 43 0.90 8.33 26.61
C ARG A 43 1.63 7.29 25.77
N LEU A 44 0.89 6.36 25.17
CA LEU A 44 1.42 5.34 24.26
C LEU A 44 1.45 5.82 22.81
N ARG A 45 1.00 7.07 22.54
CA ARG A 45 0.98 7.60 21.18
C ARG A 45 2.40 7.67 20.61
N PRO A 46 2.66 7.03 19.46
CA PRO A 46 3.96 7.08 18.81
C PRO A 46 4.34 8.52 18.45
N GLY A 47 5.55 8.95 18.82
CA GLY A 47 6.05 10.30 18.51
C GLY A 47 6.43 10.51 17.04
N LYS A 48 6.55 9.44 16.25
CA LYS A 48 6.88 9.50 14.81
C LYS A 48 5.59 9.39 14.01
N THR A 49 5.34 10.37 13.13
CA THR A 49 4.17 10.39 12.26
C THR A 49 4.46 9.68 10.94
N ARG A 50 3.43 9.18 10.26
CA ARG A 50 3.57 8.60 8.91
C ARG A 50 4.19 9.59 7.92
N GLN A 51 3.82 10.87 8.06
CA GLN A 51 4.42 11.95 7.27
C GLN A 51 5.94 12.05 7.50
N SER A 52 6.39 12.07 8.76
CA SER A 52 7.83 12.16 9.05
C SER A 52 8.62 10.95 8.53
N LEU A 53 8.06 9.73 8.58
CA LEU A 53 8.68 8.56 7.95
C LEU A 53 8.77 8.70 6.43
N THR A 54 7.70 9.19 5.81
CA THR A 54 7.62 9.41 4.37
C THR A 54 8.66 10.45 3.93
N GLU A 55 8.83 11.53 4.69
CA GLU A 55 9.83 12.56 4.42
C GLU A 55 11.26 12.05 4.55
N GLU A 56 11.56 11.24 5.58
CA GLU A 56 12.88 10.63 5.81
C GLU A 56 13.25 9.63 4.71
N ALA A 57 12.29 8.81 4.29
CA ALA A 57 12.46 7.93 3.15
C ALA A 57 12.74 8.76 1.87
N ALA A 58 11.94 9.80 1.63
CA ALA A 58 12.08 10.65 0.44
C ALA A 58 13.46 11.32 0.37
N GLU A 59 13.96 11.84 1.49
CA GLU A 59 15.28 12.45 1.59
C GLU A 59 16.41 11.45 1.29
N SER A 60 16.26 10.21 1.75
CA SER A 60 17.24 9.15 1.50
C SER A 60 17.38 8.84 0.01
N PHE A 61 16.26 8.70 -0.72
CA PHE A 61 16.32 8.48 -2.17
C PHE A 61 16.70 9.73 -2.96
N ALA A 62 16.35 10.92 -2.50
CA ALA A 62 16.80 12.16 -3.13
C ALA A 62 18.33 12.25 -3.13
N ARG A 63 18.99 11.88 -2.02
CA ARG A 63 20.45 11.80 -1.92
C ARG A 63 21.04 10.78 -2.88
N VAL A 64 20.45 9.59 -2.98
CA VAL A 64 20.89 8.54 -3.92
C VAL A 64 20.74 9.00 -5.38
N ALA A 65 19.60 9.62 -5.72
CA ALA A 65 19.34 10.14 -7.06
C ALA A 65 20.33 11.25 -7.44
N GLN A 66 20.63 12.16 -6.51
CA GLN A 66 21.59 13.22 -6.71
C GLN A 66 23.00 12.65 -6.96
N ALA A 67 23.47 11.71 -6.13
CA ALA A 67 24.78 11.08 -6.30
C ALA A 67 24.93 10.39 -7.67
N LEU A 68 23.87 9.71 -8.14
CA LEU A 68 23.86 9.10 -9.47
C LEU A 68 23.93 10.15 -10.60
N ARG A 69 23.21 11.28 -10.47
CA ARG A 69 23.30 12.36 -11.47
C ARG A 69 24.65 13.04 -11.50
N GLU A 70 25.25 13.27 -10.34
CA GLU A 70 26.60 13.85 -10.23
C GLU A 70 27.65 12.96 -10.91
N ARG A 71 27.41 11.65 -10.96
CA ARG A 71 28.20 10.68 -11.75
C ARG A 71 27.88 10.64 -13.25
N GLY A 72 26.96 11.49 -13.73
CA GLY A 72 26.61 11.62 -15.15
C GLY A 72 25.58 10.60 -15.66
N HIS A 73 24.86 9.91 -14.78
CA HIS A 73 23.74 9.06 -15.21
C HIS A 73 22.55 9.91 -15.71
N ASP A 74 21.88 9.42 -16.75
CA ASP A 74 20.70 10.07 -17.33
C ASP A 74 19.60 10.29 -16.28
N PRO A 75 19.02 11.50 -16.16
CA PRO A 75 18.00 11.80 -15.15
C PRO A 75 16.78 10.89 -15.20
N GLN A 76 16.34 10.48 -16.39
CA GLN A 76 15.19 9.60 -16.54
C GLN A 76 15.51 8.17 -16.13
N ALA A 77 16.70 7.66 -16.47
CA ALA A 77 17.19 6.37 -15.99
C ALA A 77 17.32 6.35 -14.46
N VAL A 78 17.85 7.41 -13.85
CA VAL A 78 17.95 7.56 -12.39
C VAL A 78 16.57 7.55 -11.75
N ALA A 79 15.61 8.31 -12.29
CA ALA A 79 14.25 8.35 -11.75
C ALA A 79 13.55 6.99 -11.82
N HIS A 80 13.70 6.29 -12.95
CA HIS A 80 13.13 4.96 -13.11
C HIS A 80 13.76 3.96 -12.13
N PHE A 81 15.09 3.99 -12.00
CA PHE A 81 15.83 3.14 -11.07
C PHE A 81 15.44 3.39 -9.60
N VAL A 82 15.32 4.64 -9.17
CA VAL A 82 14.86 4.99 -7.81
C VAL A 82 13.44 4.49 -7.55
N ASN A 83 12.53 4.62 -8.52
CA ASN A 83 11.16 4.10 -8.40
C ASN A 83 11.15 2.58 -8.22
N ARG A 84 12.04 1.84 -8.88
CA ARG A 84 12.21 0.39 -8.68
C ARG A 84 12.65 0.07 -7.25
N LEU A 85 13.65 0.79 -6.72
CA LEU A 85 14.11 0.58 -5.35
C LEU A 85 13.00 0.81 -4.32
N VAL A 86 12.24 1.89 -4.48
CA VAL A 86 11.07 2.21 -3.63
C VAL A 86 10.04 1.09 -3.70
N PHE A 87 9.73 0.60 -4.90
CA PHE A 87 8.77 -0.48 -5.08
C PHE A 87 9.25 -1.79 -4.46
N CYS A 88 10.54 -2.13 -4.61
CA CYS A 88 11.11 -3.32 -3.98
C CYS A 88 11.00 -3.26 -2.45
N MET A 89 11.21 -2.10 -1.83
CA MET A 89 11.05 -1.97 -0.36
C MET A 89 9.59 -2.16 0.08
N PHE A 90 8.64 -1.57 -0.66
CA PHE A 90 7.22 -1.85 -0.41
C PHE A 90 6.91 -3.34 -0.55
N ALA A 91 7.37 -3.97 -1.64
CA ALA A 91 7.12 -5.38 -1.92
C ALA A 91 7.71 -6.32 -0.84
N ASP A 92 8.89 -5.99 -0.32
CA ASP A 92 9.54 -6.74 0.76
C ASP A 92 8.74 -6.67 2.07
N ASP A 93 8.21 -5.50 2.41
CA ASP A 93 7.52 -5.27 3.68
C ASP A 93 6.06 -5.76 3.68
N VAL A 94 5.36 -5.68 2.54
CA VAL A 94 4.01 -6.26 2.40
C VAL A 94 4.03 -7.78 2.16
N GLY A 95 5.22 -8.38 2.07
CA GLY A 95 5.41 -9.82 1.89
C GLY A 95 5.16 -10.33 0.47
N LEU A 96 5.24 -9.47 -0.54
CA LEU A 96 5.22 -9.86 -1.96
C LEU A 96 6.59 -10.43 -2.38
N LEU A 97 7.68 -9.89 -1.84
CA LEU A 97 8.99 -10.52 -1.93
C LEU A 97 9.20 -11.40 -0.70
N PRO A 98 9.62 -12.67 -0.89
CA PRO A 98 9.76 -13.59 0.22
C PRO A 98 10.97 -13.21 1.09
N SER A 99 10.84 -13.48 2.39
CA SER A 99 11.96 -13.54 3.33
C SER A 99 12.86 -12.30 3.41
N HIS A 100 12.33 -11.11 3.14
CA HIS A 100 13.10 -9.86 3.07
C HIS A 100 14.25 -9.92 2.04
N MET A 101 13.98 -10.52 0.88
CA MET A 101 14.98 -10.77 -0.15
C MET A 101 15.71 -9.49 -0.57
N PHE A 102 14.99 -8.38 -0.73
CA PHE A 102 15.60 -7.13 -1.16
C PHE A 102 16.53 -6.55 -0.08
N THR A 103 16.11 -6.55 1.19
CA THR A 103 16.99 -6.14 2.30
C THR A 103 18.23 -7.02 2.39
N ARG A 104 18.12 -8.35 2.26
CA ARG A 104 19.30 -9.24 2.28
C ARG A 104 20.23 -9.02 1.09
N MET A 105 19.68 -8.74 -0.09
CA MET A 105 20.46 -8.36 -1.27
C MET A 105 21.30 -7.10 -1.00
N LEU A 106 20.70 -6.08 -0.36
CA LEU A 106 21.41 -4.86 0.06
C LEU A 106 22.49 -5.15 1.11
N GLU A 107 22.24 -6.05 2.05
CA GLU A 107 23.25 -6.45 3.06
C GLU A 107 24.46 -7.14 2.44
N GLN A 108 24.24 -7.95 1.40
CA GLN A 108 25.31 -8.57 0.62
C GLN A 108 26.06 -7.52 -0.21
N ALA A 109 25.33 -6.65 -0.93
CA ALA A 109 25.90 -5.55 -1.70
C ALA A 109 26.71 -4.57 -0.83
N ARG A 110 26.33 -4.38 0.45
CA ARG A 110 27.11 -3.55 1.38
C ARG A 110 28.52 -4.11 1.62
N ARG A 111 28.68 -5.43 1.60
CA ARG A 111 29.99 -6.09 1.74
C ARG A 111 30.80 -6.01 0.44
N GLU A 112 30.11 -6.15 -0.68
CA GLU A 112 30.71 -6.13 -2.02
C GLU A 112 29.90 -5.23 -2.97
N PRO A 113 30.14 -3.90 -2.95
CA PRO A 113 29.34 -2.93 -3.72
C PRO A 113 29.32 -3.19 -5.23
N ALA A 114 30.41 -3.77 -5.77
CA ALA A 114 30.51 -4.11 -7.18
C ALA A 114 29.42 -5.09 -7.64
N MET A 115 28.91 -5.95 -6.75
CA MET A 115 27.86 -6.90 -7.06
C MET A 115 26.45 -6.28 -7.10
N PHE A 116 26.27 -5.06 -6.59
CA PHE A 116 24.94 -4.47 -6.42
C PHE A 116 24.14 -4.46 -7.73
N ALA A 117 24.75 -3.97 -8.82
CA ALA A 117 24.05 -3.81 -10.09
C ALA A 117 23.61 -5.15 -10.68
N ASP A 118 24.43 -6.18 -10.57
CA ASP A 118 24.12 -7.51 -11.09
C ASP A 118 23.03 -8.19 -10.24
N LEU A 119 23.16 -8.15 -8.90
CA LEU A 119 22.13 -8.68 -8.00
C LEU A 119 20.77 -7.99 -8.18
N ALA A 120 20.78 -6.66 -8.35
CA ALA A 120 19.56 -5.88 -8.58
C ALA A 120 18.95 -6.18 -9.95
N ARG A 121 19.77 -6.36 -10.99
CA ARG A 121 19.31 -6.76 -12.34
C ARG A 121 18.62 -8.11 -12.29
N ASP A 122 19.25 -9.12 -11.68
CA ASP A 122 18.67 -10.46 -11.52
C ASP A 122 17.31 -10.39 -10.82
N LEU A 123 17.20 -9.56 -9.77
CA LEU A 123 15.93 -9.34 -9.08
C LEU A 123 14.88 -8.69 -9.99
N PHE A 124 15.23 -7.63 -10.70
CA PHE A 124 14.30 -6.89 -11.57
C PHE A 124 13.80 -7.75 -12.74
N GLU A 125 14.66 -8.56 -13.36
CA GLU A 125 14.28 -9.47 -14.45
C GLU A 125 13.27 -10.53 -13.98
N VAL A 126 13.50 -11.12 -12.81
CA VAL A 126 12.55 -12.09 -12.24
C VAL A 126 11.26 -11.40 -11.82
N MET A 127 11.31 -10.18 -11.28
CA MET A 127 10.09 -9.42 -10.99
C MET A 127 9.30 -9.09 -12.27
N ALA A 128 9.98 -8.85 -13.40
CA ALA A 128 9.35 -8.54 -14.69
C ALA A 128 8.64 -9.73 -15.35
N THR A 129 9.04 -10.96 -15.03
CA THR A 129 8.56 -12.17 -15.73
C THR A 129 7.92 -13.21 -14.80
N GLY A 130 8.14 -13.09 -13.49
CA GLY A 130 7.89 -14.14 -12.51
C GLY A 130 8.93 -15.26 -12.61
N GLY A 131 9.23 -15.91 -11.48
CA GLY A 131 10.19 -17.01 -11.49
C GLY A 131 10.78 -17.32 -10.13
N ARG A 132 12.09 -17.60 -10.11
CA ARG A 132 12.83 -17.96 -8.90
C ARG A 132 14.19 -17.29 -8.83
N ILE A 133 14.56 -16.87 -7.63
CA ILE A 133 15.92 -16.42 -7.29
C ILE A 133 16.44 -17.39 -6.24
N GLY A 134 17.47 -18.16 -6.61
CA GLY A 134 17.90 -19.31 -5.82
C GLY A 134 16.76 -20.32 -5.61
N PHE A 135 16.34 -20.50 -4.36
CA PHE A 135 15.24 -21.39 -3.98
C PHE A 135 13.92 -20.67 -3.68
N GLU A 136 13.90 -19.33 -3.76
CA GLU A 136 12.72 -18.53 -3.42
C GLU A 136 11.92 -18.19 -4.68
N ALA A 137 10.60 -18.31 -4.60
CA ALA A 137 9.68 -17.96 -5.69
C ALA A 137 9.32 -16.48 -5.63
N VAL A 138 9.34 -15.82 -6.78
CA VAL A 138 9.00 -14.41 -6.92
C VAL A 138 7.87 -14.30 -7.93
N ASP A 139 6.79 -13.62 -7.54
CA ASP A 139 5.64 -13.40 -8.39
C ASP A 139 5.96 -12.44 -9.54
N TRP A 140 5.16 -12.52 -10.61
CA TRP A 140 5.24 -11.58 -11.70
C TRP A 140 4.60 -10.23 -11.32
N PHE A 141 5.37 -9.15 -11.42
CA PHE A 141 4.93 -7.79 -11.20
C PHE A 141 4.60 -7.12 -12.54
N ASN A 142 3.30 -7.00 -12.83
CA ASN A 142 2.81 -6.30 -14.02
C ASN A 142 2.89 -4.76 -13.85
N GLY A 143 3.01 -4.01 -14.94
CA GLY A 143 2.94 -2.54 -14.93
C GLY A 143 4.08 -1.79 -15.61
N GLY A 144 4.96 -2.47 -16.36
CA GLY A 144 6.00 -1.82 -17.16
C GLY A 144 7.19 -1.27 -16.36
N LEU A 145 7.16 -1.36 -15.02
CA LEU A 145 8.19 -0.80 -14.16
C LEU A 145 9.51 -1.57 -14.23
N PHE A 146 9.49 -2.87 -14.57
CA PHE A 146 10.68 -3.74 -14.57
C PHE A 146 11.10 -4.23 -15.96
N ASP A 147 10.44 -3.77 -17.03
CA ASP A 147 10.54 -4.36 -18.38
C ASP A 147 11.95 -4.38 -18.99
N ASP A 148 12.82 -3.42 -18.64
CA ASP A 148 14.19 -3.35 -19.15
C ASP A 148 15.24 -3.95 -18.20
N GLY A 149 14.85 -4.35 -16.97
CA GLY A 149 15.75 -4.91 -15.95
C GLY A 149 16.93 -4.02 -15.52
N ALA A 150 17.03 -2.79 -16.04
CA ALA A 150 18.20 -1.94 -15.83
C ALA A 150 18.42 -1.58 -14.35
N ALA A 151 19.61 -1.89 -13.86
CA ALA A 151 20.09 -1.49 -12.56
C ALA A 151 21.31 -0.59 -12.71
N LEU A 152 21.32 0.53 -11.98
CA LEU A 152 22.46 1.43 -11.93
C LEU A 152 23.42 0.96 -10.82
N PRO A 153 24.74 1.09 -11.00
CA PRO A 153 25.69 0.79 -9.94
C PRO A 153 25.51 1.77 -8.78
N LEU A 154 25.49 1.23 -7.56
CA LEU A 154 25.55 2.01 -6.34
C LEU A 154 26.90 1.79 -5.66
N GLU A 155 27.47 2.86 -5.13
CA GLU A 155 28.62 2.75 -4.25
C GLU A 155 28.16 2.48 -2.81
N LYS A 156 29.14 2.19 -1.95
CA LYS A 156 28.88 1.84 -0.55
C LYS A 156 28.01 2.87 0.20
N PRO A 157 28.23 4.20 0.07
CA PRO A 157 27.41 5.19 0.78
C PRO A 157 25.93 5.15 0.38
N GLU A 158 25.63 4.97 -0.90
CA GLU A 158 24.26 4.85 -1.40
C GLU A 158 23.64 3.52 -0.98
N ILE A 159 24.39 2.42 -1.03
CA ILE A 159 23.90 1.13 -0.54
C ILE A 159 23.55 1.22 0.95
N GLU A 160 24.39 1.87 1.77
CA GLU A 160 24.08 2.08 3.19
C GLU A 160 22.85 2.97 3.40
N THR A 161 22.66 3.98 2.56
CA THR A 161 21.47 4.84 2.56
C THR A 161 20.21 4.05 2.21
N VAL A 162 20.24 3.28 1.12
CA VAL A 162 19.13 2.43 0.66
C VAL A 162 18.83 1.32 1.67
N LEU A 163 19.86 0.70 2.25
CA LEU A 163 19.71 -0.30 3.31
C LEU A 163 19.06 0.29 4.56
N THR A 164 19.45 1.50 4.96
CA THR A 164 18.83 2.19 6.11
C THR A 164 17.36 2.49 5.82
N ALA A 165 17.04 2.97 4.61
CA ALA A 165 15.65 3.20 4.19
C ALA A 165 14.84 1.89 4.12
N SER A 166 15.45 0.77 3.71
CA SER A 166 14.76 -0.54 3.64
C SER A 166 14.36 -1.09 5.01
N ARG A 167 14.92 -0.55 6.10
CA ARG A 167 14.60 -0.95 7.48
C ARG A 167 13.49 -0.11 8.11
N LEU A 168 12.98 0.89 7.40
CA LEU A 168 11.78 1.61 7.81
C LEU A 168 10.56 0.70 7.68
N ASP A 169 9.50 1.01 8.42
CA ASP A 169 8.21 0.32 8.29
C ASP A 169 7.47 0.89 7.06
N TRP A 170 7.57 0.18 5.94
CA TRP A 170 7.01 0.61 4.65
C TRP A 170 5.48 0.44 4.61
N SER A 171 4.89 -0.35 5.50
CA SER A 171 3.44 -0.40 5.72
C SER A 171 2.87 0.93 6.25
N GLU A 172 3.71 1.73 6.91
CA GLU A 172 3.35 3.04 7.46
C GLU A 172 3.72 4.22 6.53
N ILE A 173 4.45 3.98 5.44
CA ILE A 173 4.78 5.01 4.44
C ILE A 173 3.55 5.33 3.58
N ASP A 174 3.33 6.62 3.32
CA ASP A 174 2.21 7.09 2.51
C ASP A 174 2.55 7.02 1.01
N PRO A 175 1.61 6.63 0.12
CA PRO A 175 1.83 6.61 -1.33
C PRO A 175 2.27 7.96 -1.94
N SER A 176 2.02 9.08 -1.25
CA SER A 176 2.55 10.41 -1.59
C SER A 176 4.07 10.50 -1.58
N ILE A 177 4.78 9.48 -1.09
CA ILE A 177 6.23 9.34 -1.22
C ILE A 177 6.69 9.57 -2.66
N LEU A 178 6.00 8.99 -3.65
CA LEU A 178 6.37 9.14 -5.06
C LEU A 178 6.28 10.61 -5.49
N GLY A 179 5.20 11.30 -5.10
CA GLY A 179 5.05 12.75 -5.34
C GLY A 179 6.17 13.56 -4.71
N THR A 180 6.51 13.25 -3.46
CA THR A 180 7.57 13.93 -2.71
C THR A 180 8.95 13.68 -3.34
N LEU A 181 9.21 12.48 -3.86
CA LEU A 181 10.42 12.15 -4.60
C LEU A 181 10.53 12.92 -5.92
N PHE A 182 9.42 13.05 -6.66
CA PHE A 182 9.36 13.86 -7.87
C PHE A 182 9.64 15.34 -7.58
N GLU A 183 9.04 15.89 -6.53
CA GLU A 183 9.21 17.30 -6.17
C GLU A 183 10.60 17.64 -5.63
N ARG A 184 11.20 16.73 -4.85
CA ARG A 184 12.45 16.98 -4.12
C ARG A 184 13.70 16.49 -4.83
N GLY A 185 13.63 15.50 -5.71
CA GLY A 185 14.85 14.76 -6.07
C GLY A 185 14.95 14.16 -7.46
N LEU A 186 13.87 13.99 -8.23
CA LEU A 186 13.92 13.12 -9.43
C LEU A 186 14.16 13.80 -10.79
N ASP A 187 13.87 15.10 -10.98
CA ASP A 187 14.21 15.80 -12.24
C ASP A 187 14.02 17.34 -12.12
N PRO A 188 15.10 18.14 -12.03
CA PRO A 188 15.01 19.61 -11.98
C PRO A 188 14.41 20.24 -13.25
N ASP A 189 14.67 19.65 -14.43
CA ASP A 189 14.28 20.21 -15.73
C ASP A 189 12.83 19.87 -16.08
N LYS A 190 12.32 18.70 -15.65
CA LYS A 190 10.90 18.35 -15.80
C LYS A 190 9.98 19.07 -14.82
N ARG A 191 10.50 19.72 -13.76
CA ARG A 191 9.73 20.56 -12.82
C ARG A 191 8.98 21.68 -13.55
N ALA A 192 9.59 22.27 -14.58
CA ALA A 192 9.01 23.36 -15.35
C ALA A 192 8.11 22.88 -16.51
N GLN A 193 8.44 21.75 -17.14
CA GLN A 193 7.73 21.28 -18.34
C GLN A 193 6.39 20.58 -18.06
N LEU A 194 6.20 19.97 -16.89
CA LEU A 194 5.00 19.16 -16.64
C LEU A 194 3.84 19.92 -15.97
N GLY A 195 4.06 21.15 -15.45
CA GLY A 195 3.08 21.77 -14.55
C GLY A 195 2.71 20.88 -13.35
N ALA A 196 3.57 19.91 -13.03
CA ALA A 196 3.32 18.81 -12.12
C ALA A 196 3.52 19.27 -10.68
N HIS A 197 2.58 20.06 -10.19
CA HIS A 197 2.28 20.00 -8.78
C HIS A 197 1.66 18.63 -8.52
N TYR A 198 2.36 17.79 -7.76
CA TYR A 198 1.73 16.61 -7.24
C TYR A 198 0.47 17.08 -6.49
N THR A 199 -0.67 16.49 -6.81
CA THR A 199 -1.92 16.88 -6.15
C THR A 199 -1.89 16.29 -4.76
N ASP A 200 -1.68 17.15 -3.76
CA ASP A 200 -1.61 16.76 -2.36
C ASP A 200 -2.80 15.86 -1.98
N ARG A 201 -2.57 14.93 -1.06
CA ARG A 201 -3.59 14.01 -0.56
C ARG A 201 -4.86 14.76 -0.16
N ASP A 202 -4.76 15.89 0.52
CA ASP A 202 -5.90 16.69 0.94
C ASP A 202 -6.74 17.17 -0.26
N LYS A 203 -6.08 17.59 -1.34
CA LYS A 203 -6.74 18.00 -2.59
C LYS A 203 -7.38 16.82 -3.31
N ILE A 204 -6.76 15.64 -3.30
CA ILE A 204 -7.36 14.40 -3.82
C ILE A 204 -8.63 14.08 -3.01
N MET A 205 -8.55 14.17 -1.69
CA MET A 205 -9.67 13.89 -0.79
C MET A 205 -10.83 14.88 -0.97
N LEU A 206 -10.58 16.14 -1.37
CA LEU A 206 -11.67 17.08 -1.73
C LEU A 206 -12.57 16.54 -2.84
N LEU A 207 -12.08 15.66 -3.70
CA LEU A 207 -12.84 15.01 -4.77
C LEU A 207 -13.30 13.60 -4.38
N VAL A 208 -12.40 12.77 -3.85
CA VAL A 208 -12.72 11.38 -3.47
C VAL A 208 -13.76 11.32 -2.35
N GLU A 209 -13.67 12.21 -1.36
CA GLU A 209 -14.58 12.25 -0.22
C GLU A 209 -16.04 12.49 -0.64
N PRO A 210 -16.41 13.56 -1.37
CA PRO A 210 -17.79 13.77 -1.81
C PRO A 210 -18.27 12.79 -2.90
N VAL A 211 -17.39 12.35 -3.80
CA VAL A 211 -17.81 11.59 -4.99
C VAL A 211 -17.88 10.10 -4.73
N VAL A 212 -17.00 9.57 -3.87
CA VAL A 212 -16.88 8.13 -3.63
C VAL A 212 -17.24 7.79 -2.19
N ILE A 213 -16.56 8.40 -1.21
CA ILE A 213 -16.65 7.94 0.18
C ILE A 213 -18.01 8.28 0.80
N ARG A 214 -18.44 9.53 0.75
CA ARG A 214 -19.71 9.99 1.34
C ARG A 214 -20.94 9.25 0.80
N PRO A 215 -21.11 9.06 -0.53
CA PRO A 215 -22.23 8.30 -1.07
C PRO A 215 -22.27 6.86 -0.53
N TRP A 216 -21.14 6.15 -0.58
CA TRP A 216 -21.07 4.77 -0.09
C TRP A 216 -21.31 4.66 1.42
N LEU A 217 -20.80 5.62 2.21
CA LEU A 217 -21.06 5.67 3.65
C LEU A 217 -22.52 5.96 3.98
N ALA A 218 -23.18 6.84 3.22
CA ALA A 218 -24.60 7.13 3.39
C ALA A 218 -25.46 5.91 3.07
N GLU A 219 -25.17 5.21 1.97
CA GLU A 219 -25.84 3.97 1.62
C GLU A 219 -25.60 2.86 2.64
N TRP A 220 -24.36 2.71 3.13
CA TRP A 220 -24.03 1.77 4.19
C TRP A 220 -24.80 2.09 5.48
N ALA A 221 -24.92 3.36 5.85
CA ALA A 221 -25.67 3.76 7.05
C ALA A 221 -27.15 3.34 6.96
N ALA A 222 -27.77 3.50 5.78
CA ALA A 222 -29.14 3.06 5.54
C ALA A 222 -29.29 1.53 5.62
N GLU A 223 -28.42 0.79 4.92
CA GLU A 223 -28.44 -0.69 4.96
C GLU A 223 -28.14 -1.22 6.37
N LYS A 224 -27.21 -0.60 7.10
CA LYS A 224 -26.87 -0.97 8.47
C LYS A 224 -28.04 -0.78 9.42
N ALA A 225 -28.80 0.31 9.29
CA ALA A 225 -30.01 0.52 10.09
C ALA A 225 -31.05 -0.58 9.84
N GLU A 226 -31.26 -0.93 8.58
CA GLU A 226 -32.17 -1.98 8.13
C GLU A 226 -31.74 -3.39 8.57
N ILE A 227 -30.43 -3.68 8.55
CA ILE A 227 -29.84 -4.92 9.09
C ILE A 227 -30.07 -4.98 10.60
N THR A 228 -29.78 -3.89 11.31
CA THR A 228 -29.93 -3.82 12.77
C THR A 228 -31.39 -4.06 13.18
N ALA A 229 -32.35 -3.45 12.47
CA ALA A 229 -33.77 -3.67 12.73
C ALA A 229 -34.21 -5.12 12.48
N GLU A 230 -33.66 -5.82 11.48
CA GLU A 230 -33.93 -7.25 11.28
C GLU A 230 -33.31 -8.12 12.38
N LEU A 231 -32.14 -7.76 12.91
CA LEU A 231 -31.52 -8.46 14.04
C LEU A 231 -32.34 -8.27 15.33
N GLU A 232 -32.76 -7.05 15.64
CA GLU A 232 -33.63 -6.78 16.80
C GLU A 232 -34.96 -7.56 16.72
N ARG A 233 -35.57 -7.60 15.53
CA ARG A 233 -36.78 -8.42 15.29
C ARG A 233 -36.50 -9.92 15.42
N ALA A 234 -35.30 -10.38 15.10
CA ALA A 234 -34.89 -11.77 15.29
C ALA A 234 -34.77 -12.11 16.78
N ASP A 235 -34.19 -11.22 17.57
CA ASP A 235 -34.01 -11.41 19.01
C ASP A 235 -35.34 -11.34 19.78
N ALA A 236 -36.28 -10.49 19.34
CA ALA A 236 -37.63 -10.44 19.89
C ALA A 236 -38.53 -11.63 19.46
N ALA A 237 -38.11 -12.45 18.50
CA ALA A 237 -38.94 -13.52 17.95
C ALA A 237 -39.03 -14.74 18.88
N LYS A 238 -40.25 -15.08 19.31
CA LYS A 238 -40.51 -16.26 20.15
C LYS A 238 -40.38 -17.60 19.40
N ALA A 239 -40.68 -17.60 18.09
CA ALA A 239 -40.63 -18.81 17.26
C ALA A 239 -39.28 -18.93 16.54
N ARG A 240 -38.64 -20.11 16.65
CA ARG A 240 -37.33 -20.39 16.01
C ARG A 240 -37.34 -20.14 14.50
N ALA A 241 -38.39 -20.57 13.80
CA ALA A 241 -38.51 -20.37 12.35
C ALA A 241 -38.53 -18.87 11.97
N THR A 242 -39.22 -18.04 12.76
CA THR A 242 -39.27 -16.58 12.56
C THR A 242 -37.90 -15.95 12.81
N ARG A 243 -37.21 -16.36 13.88
CA ARG A 243 -35.83 -15.90 14.18
C ARG A 243 -34.88 -16.20 13.04
N THR A 244 -34.85 -17.45 12.56
CA THR A 244 -34.00 -17.87 11.44
C THR A 244 -34.33 -17.09 10.16
N ARG A 245 -35.61 -16.86 9.86
CA ARG A 245 -36.01 -16.06 8.69
C ARG A 245 -35.46 -14.63 8.72
N ARG A 246 -35.48 -13.99 9.90
CA ARG A 246 -34.99 -12.63 10.12
C ARG A 246 -33.47 -12.53 10.04
N LEU A 247 -32.74 -13.47 10.65
CA LEU A 247 -31.28 -13.56 10.51
C LEU A 247 -30.85 -13.73 9.04
N ASN A 248 -31.52 -14.61 8.29
CA ASN A 248 -31.24 -14.79 6.87
C ASN A 248 -31.56 -13.53 6.04
N ALA A 249 -32.53 -12.70 6.47
CA ALA A 249 -32.83 -11.43 5.80
C ALA A 249 -31.74 -10.38 6.03
N ALA A 250 -31.25 -10.25 7.27
CA ALA A 250 -30.11 -9.41 7.61
C ALA A 250 -28.86 -9.83 6.82
N GLU A 251 -28.56 -11.13 6.77
CA GLU A 251 -27.41 -11.65 6.03
C GLU A 251 -27.51 -11.40 4.52
N ARG A 252 -28.69 -11.58 3.92
CA ARG A 252 -28.89 -11.28 2.49
C ARG A 252 -28.63 -9.82 2.17
N ARG A 253 -29.11 -8.89 3.02
CA ARG A 253 -28.86 -7.44 2.85
C ARG A 253 -27.37 -7.12 2.93
N TYR A 254 -26.69 -7.65 3.94
CA TYR A 254 -25.23 -7.48 4.08
C TYR A 254 -24.45 -7.98 2.85
N ARG A 255 -24.73 -9.21 2.40
CA ARG A 255 -24.08 -9.79 1.21
C ARG A 255 -24.41 -9.01 -0.06
N ALA A 256 -25.65 -8.54 -0.22
CA ALA A 256 -26.05 -7.73 -1.37
C ALA A 256 -25.28 -6.40 -1.42
N PHE A 257 -25.13 -5.72 -0.28
CA PHE A 257 -24.32 -4.51 -0.18
C PHE A 257 -22.84 -4.78 -0.53
N LEU A 258 -22.23 -5.83 0.02
CA LEU A 258 -20.86 -6.21 -0.31
C LEU A 258 -20.67 -6.53 -1.79
N ASN A 259 -21.63 -7.22 -2.42
CA ASN A 259 -21.57 -7.54 -3.84
C ASN A 259 -21.64 -6.28 -4.71
N ARG A 260 -22.48 -5.30 -4.33
CA ARG A 260 -22.51 -3.99 -5.01
C ARG A 260 -21.18 -3.25 -4.87
N LEU A 261 -20.59 -3.26 -3.68
CA LEU A 261 -19.30 -2.62 -3.45
C LEU A 261 -18.18 -3.29 -4.26
N ARG A 262 -18.17 -4.63 -4.34
CA ARG A 262 -17.22 -5.39 -5.16
C ARG A 262 -17.41 -5.15 -6.66
N GLY A 263 -18.65 -4.96 -7.10
CA GLY A 263 -18.99 -4.66 -8.49
C GLY A 263 -18.81 -3.19 -8.87
N PHE A 264 -18.39 -2.34 -7.95
CA PHE A 264 -18.16 -0.92 -8.23
C PHE A 264 -16.89 -0.75 -9.06
N THR A 265 -17.07 -0.41 -10.33
CA THR A 265 -16.01 0.10 -11.21
C THR A 265 -16.23 1.60 -11.41
N SER A 266 -15.20 2.42 -11.20
CA SER A 266 -15.24 3.90 -11.22
C SER A 266 -15.58 4.55 -12.59
N LEU A 267 -16.01 3.76 -13.58
CA LEU A 267 -16.26 4.19 -14.96
C LEU A 267 -17.63 4.87 -15.18
N HIS A 268 -18.12 5.59 -14.15
CA HIS A 268 -19.37 6.36 -14.20
C HIS A 268 -19.23 7.74 -13.53
N LEU A 269 -18.06 8.38 -13.67
CA LEU A 269 -17.95 9.82 -13.51
C LEU A 269 -18.66 10.51 -14.69
N ARG A 270 -19.99 10.65 -14.62
CA ARG A 270 -20.68 11.74 -15.32
C ARG A 270 -20.25 13.03 -14.63
N VAL A 271 -19.18 13.61 -15.13
CA VAL A 271 -18.80 14.98 -14.78
C VAL A 271 -20.00 15.86 -15.15
N PRO A 272 -20.62 16.59 -14.22
CA PRO A 272 -21.63 17.59 -14.55
C PRO A 272 -21.03 18.60 -15.52
N GLU A 273 -21.82 18.97 -16.52
CA GLU A 273 -21.50 19.74 -17.72
C GLU A 273 -21.10 21.20 -17.43
N VAL A 274 -20.08 21.45 -16.61
CA VAL A 274 -19.63 22.80 -16.22
C VAL A 274 -18.15 23.08 -16.55
N LEU A 275 -17.40 22.12 -17.09
CA LEU A 275 -15.98 22.30 -17.44
C LEU A 275 -15.62 21.82 -18.86
N GLY A 276 -16.58 21.88 -19.80
CA GLY A 276 -16.48 21.30 -21.14
C GLY A 276 -15.80 22.15 -22.23
N HIS A 277 -15.13 23.26 -21.93
CA HIS A 277 -14.61 24.16 -22.99
C HIS A 277 -13.10 24.42 -23.01
N ALA A 278 -12.29 23.77 -22.17
CA ALA A 278 -10.87 24.11 -22.09
C ALA A 278 -9.86 23.02 -22.51
N PHE A 279 -10.23 21.74 -22.67
CA PHE A 279 -9.20 20.69 -22.61
C PHE A 279 -9.15 19.58 -23.68
N LEU A 280 -9.97 19.59 -24.75
CA LEU A 280 -9.91 18.49 -25.73
C LEU A 280 -9.77 18.98 -27.18
N GLY A 281 -8.52 19.00 -27.66
CA GLY A 281 -8.20 18.80 -29.08
C GLY A 281 -8.41 17.34 -29.51
N PRO A 282 -8.45 17.04 -30.82
CA PRO A 282 -9.08 15.82 -31.32
C PRO A 282 -8.26 14.56 -31.04
N ALA A 283 -8.92 13.60 -30.40
CA ALA A 283 -8.41 12.26 -30.11
C ALA A 283 -8.19 11.44 -31.39
N ARG A 284 -7.00 10.86 -31.56
CA ARG A 284 -6.73 9.76 -32.50
C ARG A 284 -7.19 8.44 -31.88
N GLN A 285 -8.13 7.77 -32.55
CA GLN A 285 -8.59 6.41 -32.26
C GLN A 285 -7.47 5.39 -32.52
N VAL A 286 -7.23 4.49 -31.55
CA VAL A 286 -6.51 3.22 -31.77
C VAL A 286 -7.51 2.09 -31.50
N ARG A 287 -7.75 1.26 -32.52
CA ARG A 287 -8.63 0.08 -32.47
C ARG A 287 -7.92 -1.11 -31.79
N PRO A 288 -8.63 -2.00 -31.08
CA PRO A 288 -8.08 -3.29 -30.66
C PRO A 288 -8.22 -4.34 -31.77
N GLY A 289 -7.17 -5.14 -31.99
CA GLY A 289 -7.15 -6.33 -32.86
C GLY A 289 -7.66 -7.60 -32.15
N PRO A 290 -7.96 -8.69 -32.90
CA PRO A 290 -8.73 -9.83 -32.41
C PRO A 290 -7.86 -10.91 -31.76
N GLY A 291 -8.34 -11.49 -30.66
CA GLY A 291 -7.70 -12.63 -29.99
C GLY A 291 -8.48 -13.08 -28.76
N GLN A 292 -9.64 -13.70 -28.96
CA GLN A 292 -10.40 -14.38 -27.91
C GLN A 292 -9.70 -15.69 -27.51
N VAL A 293 -9.52 -15.91 -26.21
CA VAL A 293 -9.43 -17.25 -25.62
C VAL A 293 -10.36 -17.27 -24.41
N GLY A 294 -11.45 -18.04 -24.52
CA GLY A 294 -12.48 -18.17 -23.49
C GLY A 294 -12.09 -19.18 -22.40
N PHE A 295 -12.45 -18.87 -21.16
CA PHE A 295 -12.49 -19.82 -20.05
C PHE A 295 -13.92 -19.94 -19.54
N THR A 296 -14.45 -21.16 -19.57
CA THR A 296 -15.74 -21.54 -18.95
C THR A 296 -15.52 -21.92 -17.48
N PRO A 297 -16.42 -21.56 -16.55
CA PRO A 297 -16.31 -21.96 -15.15
C PRO A 297 -17.07 -23.28 -14.91
N SER A 298 -16.39 -24.28 -14.33
CA SER A 298 -17.01 -25.51 -13.81
C SER A 298 -16.85 -25.57 -12.29
N ASP A 299 -18.00 -25.61 -11.62
CA ASP A 299 -18.34 -26.17 -10.31
C ASP A 299 -17.26 -26.25 -9.20
N ALA A 300 -17.39 -25.35 -8.21
CA ALA A 300 -16.91 -25.60 -6.85
C ALA A 300 -17.94 -25.10 -5.82
N ARG A 301 -18.60 -26.03 -5.13
CA ARG A 301 -19.47 -25.77 -3.96
C ARG A 301 -18.61 -25.39 -2.74
N PRO A 302 -19.05 -24.47 -1.86
CA PRO A 302 -18.33 -24.19 -0.63
C PRO A 302 -18.77 -25.13 0.51
N HIS A 303 -17.82 -25.89 1.04
CA HIS A 303 -17.91 -26.53 2.35
C HIS A 303 -17.41 -25.55 3.43
N LEU A 304 -18.22 -25.30 4.47
CA LEU A 304 -17.78 -24.68 5.72
C LEU A 304 -17.50 -25.78 6.77
N PRO A 305 -16.40 -25.71 7.54
CA PRO A 305 -16.21 -26.51 8.75
C PRO A 305 -16.60 -25.72 10.03
N PRO A 306 -16.67 -26.37 11.20
CA PRO A 306 -17.73 -26.23 12.21
C PRO A 306 -17.65 -25.01 13.13
#